data_AF-A0A1I0CN02-F1
#
_entry.id   AF-A0A1I0CN02-F1
#
_cell.length_a   1.000
_cell.length_b   1.000
_cell.length_c   1.000
_cell.angle_alpha   90.00
_cell.angle_beta   90.00
_cell.angle_gamma   90.00
#
_symmetry.space_group_name_H-M   'P 1'
#
loop_
_entity.id
_entity.type
_entity.pdbx_description
1 polymer ?
#
loop_
_entity_poly.entity_id
_entity_poly.type
_entity_poly.pdbx_seq_one_letter_code
_entity_poly.pdbx_strand_id
1 'polypeptide(L)'
;MSLTDLKKSKTDKGKKKSFTVDEFISDSENYAKGTPEIVNEGKPVVEDVDLAATIADAQKMAENKVNTPSPQVSSAPKPPVVGQAVTPNPKYKQNRHFKHATFTLSKEVIEELNRMSVETKLAKSLIIRLLINHTSDQDLIDLAQDQSENID
;
A
#
# COMPACT_ATOMS: atom_id res chain seq x y z
N MET A 1 -26.14 -15.95 23.96
CA MET A 1 -24.88 -15.59 24.65
C MET A 1 -25.17 -14.45 25.61
N SER A 2 -24.66 -14.50 26.86
CA SER A 2 -25.01 -13.56 27.94
C SER A 2 -24.21 -12.26 27.86
N LEU A 3 -24.85 -11.13 28.20
CA LEU A 3 -24.25 -9.79 28.21
C LEU A 3 -23.22 -9.58 29.32
N THR A 4 -22.97 -10.58 30.18
CA THR A 4 -21.96 -10.52 31.26
C THR A 4 -20.52 -10.61 30.77
N ASP A 5 -20.27 -11.14 29.57
CA ASP A 5 -18.90 -11.36 29.07
C ASP A 5 -18.29 -10.13 28.37
N LEU A 6 -19.06 -9.06 28.17
CA LEU A 6 -18.61 -7.85 27.46
C LEU A 6 -17.85 -6.84 28.36
N LYS A 7 -17.34 -7.25 29.53
CA LYS A 7 -16.53 -6.37 30.38
C LYS A 7 -15.08 -6.30 29.87
N LYS A 8 -14.84 -5.41 28.90
CA LYS A 8 -13.49 -4.98 28.47
C LYS A 8 -12.71 -4.42 29.68
N SER A 9 -11.62 -5.07 30.05
CA SER A 9 -10.63 -4.52 30.99
C SER A 9 -9.98 -3.27 30.37
N LYS A 10 -9.94 -2.16 31.10
CA LYS A 10 -9.21 -0.95 30.70
C LYS A 10 -7.71 -1.23 30.76
N THR A 11 -7.12 -1.66 29.64
CA THR A 11 -5.68 -1.56 29.43
C THR A 11 -5.34 -0.10 29.20
N ASP A 12 -4.47 0.43 30.06
CA ASP A 12 -3.91 1.78 30.02
C ASP A 12 -3.30 2.01 28.62
N LYS A 13 -3.97 2.84 27.82
CA LYS A 13 -3.44 3.25 26.52
C LYS A 13 -2.46 4.37 26.81
N GLY A 14 -1.17 4.05 26.79
CA GLY A 14 -0.08 4.98 27.03
C GLY A 14 -0.27 6.32 26.32
N LYS A 15 0.22 7.39 26.96
CA LYS A 15 0.10 8.77 26.48
C LYS A 15 0.73 8.90 25.10
N LYS A 16 -0.11 8.99 24.06
CA LYS A 16 0.34 9.37 22.73
C LYS A 16 0.70 10.84 22.75
N LYS A 17 1.85 11.20 22.17
CA LYS A 17 2.22 12.59 21.96
C LYS A 17 1.24 13.20 20.96
N SER A 18 0.76 14.41 21.24
CA SER A 18 -0.03 15.18 20.29
C SER A 18 0.95 15.95 19.40
N PHE A 19 1.01 15.60 18.11
CA PHE A 19 1.81 16.32 17.14
C PHE A 19 0.98 17.43 16.46
N THR A 20 1.64 18.51 16.04
CA THR A 20 0.99 19.64 15.35
C THR A 20 1.08 19.50 13.83
N VAL A 21 0.34 20.34 13.10
CA VAL A 21 0.38 20.35 11.62
C VAL A 21 1.77 20.76 11.12
N ASP A 22 2.39 21.76 11.75
CA ASP A 22 3.71 22.25 11.35
C ASP A 22 4.77 21.16 11.54
N GLU A 23 4.69 20.39 12.64
CA GLU A 23 5.56 19.25 12.91
C GLU A 23 5.46 18.16 11.83
N PHE A 24 4.23 17.86 11.38
CA PHE A 24 3.98 16.91 10.30
C PHE A 24 4.45 17.42 8.93
N ILE A 25 4.30 18.71 8.66
CA ILE A 25 4.80 19.34 7.42
C ILE A 25 6.33 19.24 7.39
N SER A 26 7.00 19.52 8.51
CA SER A 26 8.46 19.37 8.60
C SER A 26 8.93 17.92 8.43
N ASP A 27 8.25 16.94 9.05
CA ASP A 27 8.60 15.51 8.90
C ASP A 27 8.30 14.95 7.50
N SER A 28 7.55 15.69 6.66
CA SER A 28 7.26 15.26 5.28
C SER A 28 8.54 15.14 4.43
N GLU A 29 9.54 15.99 4.68
CA GLU A 29 10.84 15.85 4.01
C GLU A 29 11.61 14.61 4.46
N ASN A 30 11.58 14.32 5.76
CA ASN A 30 12.22 13.14 6.34
C ASN A 30 11.55 11.86 5.85
N TYR A 31 10.23 11.87 5.69
CA TYR A 31 9.49 10.80 5.05
C TYR A 31 9.90 10.60 3.58
N ALA A 32 10.07 11.68 2.81
CA ALA A 32 10.55 11.60 1.43
C ALA A 32 11.99 11.06 1.32
N LYS A 33 12.83 11.39 2.32
CA LYS A 33 14.22 10.90 2.46
C LYS A 33 14.29 9.47 3.01
N GLY A 34 13.18 8.88 3.47
CA GLY A 34 13.11 7.52 3.99
C GLY A 34 13.48 7.37 5.47
N THR A 35 13.60 8.48 6.20
CA THR A 35 13.97 8.52 7.63
C THR A 35 12.92 9.29 8.46
N PRO A 36 11.63 8.90 8.48
CA PRO A 36 10.62 9.65 9.21
C PRO A 36 10.74 9.48 10.73
N GLU A 37 10.58 10.57 11.47
CA GLU A 37 10.72 10.62 12.93
C GLU A 37 9.39 10.35 13.64
N ILE A 38 8.31 11.00 13.19
CA ILE A 38 7.00 10.97 13.84
C ILE A 38 6.24 9.67 13.51
N VAL A 39 6.38 9.19 12.27
CA VAL A 39 5.63 8.02 11.80
C VAL A 39 6.21 6.70 12.34
N ASN A 40 7.48 6.71 12.77
CA ASN A 40 8.21 5.54 13.27
C ASN A 40 8.17 5.36 14.80
N GLU A 41 7.35 6.12 15.52
CA GLU A 41 7.21 6.01 16.97
C GLU A 41 6.94 4.56 17.41
N GLY A 42 7.99 3.89 17.92
CA GLY A 42 7.93 2.48 18.37
C GLY A 42 9.11 1.61 17.95
N LYS A 43 10.01 2.07 17.07
CA LYS A 43 11.32 1.44 16.85
C LYS A 43 12.43 2.41 17.27
N PRO A 44 13.43 1.97 18.05
CA PRO A 44 14.59 2.80 18.30
C PRO A 44 15.23 3.12 16.95
N VAL A 45 15.32 4.42 16.65
CA VAL A 45 16.13 4.95 15.57
C VAL A 45 17.56 4.56 15.92
N VAL A 46 18.08 3.54 15.24
CA VAL A 46 19.51 3.26 15.20
C VAL A 46 20.11 4.32 14.28
N GLU A 47 20.41 5.47 14.88
CA GLU A 47 21.36 6.43 14.32
C GLU A 47 22.69 5.68 14.12
N ASP A 48 23.26 5.81 12.92
CA ASP A 48 24.61 5.40 12.52
C ASP A 48 24.95 3.91 12.62
N VAL A 49 24.18 3.05 11.94
CA VAL A 49 24.75 1.77 11.47
C VAL A 49 25.48 2.01 10.15
N ASP A 50 26.78 2.24 10.25
CA ASP A 50 27.75 2.14 9.15
C ASP A 50 27.38 0.94 8.28
N LEU A 51 26.97 1.20 7.03
CA LEU A 51 26.48 0.17 6.10
C LEU A 51 27.49 -0.99 5.98
N ALA A 52 28.78 -0.69 6.12
CA ALA A 52 29.87 -1.67 6.16
C ALA A 52 29.80 -2.67 7.33
N ALA A 53 29.43 -2.22 8.53
CA ALA A 53 29.33 -3.08 9.71
C ALA A 53 28.15 -4.05 9.60
N THR A 54 27.02 -3.60 9.04
CA THR A 54 25.84 -4.45 8.83
C THR A 54 26.08 -5.57 7.81
N ILE A 55 26.86 -5.29 6.76
CA ILE A 55 27.24 -6.29 5.75
C ILE A 55 28.17 -7.35 6.36
N ALA A 56 29.12 -6.93 7.21
CA ALA A 56 30.05 -7.85 7.88
C ALA A 56 29.33 -8.78 8.88
N ASP A 57 28.38 -8.26 9.66
CA ASP A 57 27.61 -9.07 10.60
C ASP A 57 26.67 -10.06 9.89
N ALA A 58 26.09 -9.68 8.75
CA ALA A 58 25.26 -10.57 7.93
C ALA A 58 26.07 -11.76 7.37
N GLN A 59 27.33 -11.55 6.98
CA GLN A 59 28.20 -12.63 6.48
C GLN A 59 28.62 -13.59 7.59
N LYS A 60 28.95 -13.09 8.78
CA LYS A 60 29.32 -13.93 9.94
C LYS A 60 28.18 -14.83 10.42
N MET A 61 26.93 -14.40 10.26
CA MET A 61 25.76 -15.23 10.60
C MET A 61 25.52 -16.38 9.60
N ALA A 62 26.06 -16.30 8.38
CA ALA A 62 25.92 -17.36 7.37
C ALA A 62 26.91 -18.53 7.58
N GLU A 63 28.06 -18.29 8.21
CA GLU A 63 29.13 -19.29 8.33
C GLU A 63 28.93 -20.31 9.46
N ASN A 64 28.03 -20.05 10.42
CA ASN A 64 27.79 -20.97 11.55
C ASN A 64 26.74 -22.07 11.27
N LYS A 65 26.41 -22.37 10.01
CA LYS A 65 25.42 -23.39 9.66
C LYS A 65 26.01 -24.73 9.19
N VAL A 66 27.05 -25.20 9.89
CA VAL A 66 27.54 -26.59 9.80
C VAL A 66 27.64 -27.17 11.22
N ASN A 67 26.55 -27.73 11.74
CA ASN A 67 26.48 -28.98 12.54
C ASN A 67 25.07 -29.18 13.14
N THR A 68 24.41 -30.22 12.63
CA THR A 68 23.04 -30.75 12.86
C THR A 68 22.85 -31.35 14.28
N PRO A 69 21.61 -31.57 14.83
CA PRO A 69 20.69 -32.60 14.30
C PRO A 69 19.17 -32.29 14.35
N SER A 70 18.44 -32.87 13.39
CA SER A 70 16.99 -33.09 13.42
C SER A 70 16.58 -34.17 14.43
N PRO A 71 15.29 -34.22 14.82
CA PRO A 71 14.50 -35.46 14.63
C PRO A 71 13.19 -35.18 13.86
N GLN A 72 13.05 -35.70 12.63
CA GLN A 72 12.28 -36.91 12.24
C GLN A 72 10.75 -36.73 12.25
N VAL A 73 10.09 -36.74 11.07
CA VAL A 73 9.31 -37.91 10.54
C VAL A 73 8.71 -37.66 9.12
N SER A 74 9.00 -38.62 8.21
CA SER A 74 8.31 -39.16 7.00
C SER A 74 7.26 -38.31 6.22
N SER A 75 7.23 -38.24 4.88
CA SER A 75 7.22 -39.37 3.91
C SER A 75 7.47 -38.98 2.42
N ALA A 76 8.45 -39.65 1.79
CA ALA A 76 8.57 -40.17 0.40
C ALA A 76 8.53 -39.27 -0.90
N PRO A 77 9.20 -39.68 -2.01
CA PRO A 77 9.86 -38.79 -2.99
C PRO A 77 9.51 -38.98 -4.51
N LYS A 78 9.87 -37.97 -5.36
CA LYS A 78 10.45 -38.01 -6.76
C LYS A 78 9.99 -36.78 -7.62
N PRO A 79 10.64 -36.44 -8.76
CA PRO A 79 12.07 -36.34 -9.13
C PRO A 79 12.42 -34.91 -9.70
N PRO A 80 13.68 -34.57 -10.05
CA PRO A 80 14.05 -33.26 -10.56
C PRO A 80 13.82 -33.18 -12.09
N VAL A 81 13.11 -32.16 -12.56
CA VAL A 81 13.02 -31.85 -14.00
C VAL A 81 13.50 -30.42 -14.24
N VAL A 82 14.57 -30.40 -15.03
CA VAL A 82 15.24 -29.30 -15.71
C VAL A 82 14.24 -28.34 -16.39
N GLY A 83 14.53 -27.03 -16.27
CA GLY A 83 13.98 -25.98 -17.13
C GLY A 83 12.64 -25.40 -16.67
N GLN A 84 12.67 -24.26 -15.99
CA GLN A 84 11.49 -23.39 -15.88
C GLN A 84 11.83 -21.95 -16.23
N ALA A 85 11.09 -21.48 -17.23
CA ALA A 85 11.04 -20.14 -17.75
C ALA A 85 10.86 -19.08 -16.66
N VAL A 86 11.39 -17.89 -16.94
CA VAL A 86 11.08 -16.66 -16.21
C VAL A 86 9.55 -16.47 -16.22
N THR A 87 8.92 -16.74 -15.09
CA THR A 87 7.51 -16.42 -14.88
C THR A 87 7.42 -14.93 -14.50
N PRO A 88 6.56 -14.11 -15.14
CA PRO A 88 6.26 -12.78 -14.63
C PRO A 88 5.59 -12.94 -13.27
N ASN A 89 6.28 -12.49 -12.22
CA ASN A 89 5.88 -12.62 -10.83
C ASN A 89 4.52 -11.91 -10.57
N PRO A 90 3.41 -12.63 -10.31
CA PRO A 90 2.08 -12.03 -10.18
C PRO A 90 1.81 -11.57 -8.74
N LYS A 91 2.72 -10.77 -8.15
CA LYS A 91 2.69 -10.45 -6.72
C LYS A 91 2.54 -8.97 -6.38
N TYR A 92 1.57 -8.30 -7.00
CA TYR A 92 1.05 -7.04 -6.44
C TYR A 92 -0.47 -6.95 -6.62
N LYS A 93 -1.22 -7.95 -6.10
CA LYS A 93 -2.57 -7.65 -5.58
C LYS A 93 -2.39 -6.94 -4.25
N GLN A 94 -1.77 -5.76 -4.30
CA GLN A 94 -1.73 -4.86 -3.15
C GLN A 94 -3.18 -4.56 -2.85
N ASN A 95 -3.60 -4.93 -1.64
CA ASN A 95 -4.85 -4.47 -1.05
C ASN A 95 -4.67 -2.96 -0.81
N ARG A 96 -4.58 -2.19 -1.90
CA ARG A 96 -4.50 -0.75 -1.87
C ARG A 96 -5.85 -0.32 -1.36
N HIS A 97 -5.87 0.10 -0.10
CA HIS A 97 -7.03 0.65 0.54
C HIS A 97 -7.43 1.88 -0.26
N PHE A 98 -8.38 1.73 -1.17
CA PHE A 98 -8.93 2.86 -1.90
C PHE A 98 -9.64 3.74 -0.88
N LYS A 99 -9.25 5.02 -0.83
CA LYS A 99 -9.95 6.00 0.02
C LYS A 99 -11.40 6.09 -0.43
N HIS A 100 -12.33 6.06 0.51
CA HIS A 100 -13.73 6.35 0.22
C HIS A 100 -13.90 7.85 -0.01
N ALA A 101 -14.64 8.22 -1.05
CA ALA A 101 -14.99 9.61 -1.37
C ALA A 101 -16.51 9.75 -1.37
N THR A 102 -17.00 10.91 -0.92
CA THR A 102 -18.41 11.28 -0.97
C THR A 102 -18.59 12.35 -2.02
N PHE A 103 -19.53 12.15 -2.95
CA PHE A 103 -19.85 13.09 -4.01
C PHE A 103 -21.25 13.62 -3.79
N THR A 104 -21.41 14.95 -3.88
CA THR A 104 -22.72 15.59 -3.92
C THR A 104 -23.13 15.71 -5.37
N LEU A 105 -24.17 14.96 -5.78
CA LEU A 105 -24.65 14.90 -7.16
C LEU A 105 -26.11 15.37 -7.23
N SER A 106 -26.50 15.92 -8.37
CA SER A 106 -27.92 16.22 -8.63
C SER A 106 -28.74 14.93 -8.74
N LYS A 107 -30.06 15.03 -8.57
CA LYS A 107 -30.97 13.89 -8.68
C LYS A 107 -30.94 13.26 -10.08
N GLU A 108 -30.89 14.11 -11.11
CA GLU A 108 -30.82 13.71 -12.52
C GLU A 108 -29.59 12.84 -12.78
N VAL A 109 -28.41 13.25 -12.30
CA VAL A 109 -27.17 12.48 -12.47
C VAL A 109 -27.23 11.14 -11.73
N ILE A 110 -27.85 11.09 -10.53
CA ILE A 110 -28.02 9.83 -9.79
C ILE A 110 -28.92 8.85 -10.56
N GLU A 111 -29.98 9.34 -11.20
CA GLU A 111 -30.89 8.53 -12.02
C GLU A 111 -30.19 8.01 -13.28
N GLU A 112 -29.42 8.86 -13.97
CA GLU A 112 -28.63 8.47 -15.12
C GLU A 112 -27.59 7.40 -14.76
N LEU A 113 -26.87 7.59 -13.64
CA LEU A 113 -25.88 6.63 -13.15
C LEU A 113 -26.52 5.27 -12.81
N ASN A 114 -27.75 5.28 -12.29
CA ASN A 114 -28.51 4.05 -12.05
C ASN A 114 -28.90 3.37 -13.37
N ARG A 115 -29.41 4.12 -14.34
CA ARG A 115 -29.78 3.61 -15.65
C ARG A 115 -28.57 2.97 -16.36
N MET A 116 -27.45 3.68 -16.41
CA MET A 116 -26.21 3.20 -17.02
C MET A 116 -25.70 1.92 -16.35
N SER A 117 -25.81 1.82 -15.02
CA SER A 117 -25.41 0.63 -14.28
C SER A 117 -26.26 -0.60 -14.64
N VAL A 118 -27.57 -0.42 -14.83
CA VAL A 118 -28.47 -1.50 -15.27
C VAL A 118 -28.19 -1.92 -16.72
N GLU A 119 -28.00 -0.95 -17.62
CA GLU A 119 -27.78 -1.19 -19.04
C GLU A 119 -26.43 -1.88 -19.33
N THR A 120 -25.34 -1.36 -18.74
CA THR A 120 -23.97 -1.86 -18.97
C THR A 120 -23.59 -3.02 -18.06
N LYS A 121 -24.39 -3.30 -17.02
CA LYS A 121 -24.08 -4.26 -15.95
C LYS A 121 -22.78 -3.96 -15.19
N LEU A 122 -22.34 -2.70 -15.22
CA LEU A 122 -21.20 -2.23 -14.43
C LEU A 122 -21.68 -1.63 -13.10
N ALA A 123 -20.84 -1.73 -12.07
CA ALA A 123 -21.11 -1.08 -10.80
C ALA A 123 -21.02 0.44 -10.92
N LYS A 124 -21.88 1.17 -10.21
CA LYS A 124 -21.88 2.65 -10.15
C LYS A 124 -20.51 3.25 -9.85
N SER A 125 -19.81 2.69 -8.88
CA SER A 125 -18.46 3.14 -8.50
C SER A 125 -17.42 2.90 -9.58
N LEU A 126 -17.60 1.88 -10.43
CA LEU A 126 -16.73 1.62 -11.57
C LEU A 126 -16.98 2.64 -12.68
N ILE A 127 -18.24 2.95 -12.98
CA ILE A 127 -18.61 3.98 -13.96
C ILE A 127 -18.00 5.33 -13.56
N ILE A 128 -18.13 5.75 -12.30
CA ILE A 128 -17.53 7.00 -11.80
C ILE A 128 -16.01 7.01 -11.98
N ARG A 129 -15.32 5.89 -11.68
CA ARG A 129 -13.86 5.80 -11.87
C ARG A 129 -13.47 5.92 -13.34
N LEU A 130 -14.19 5.26 -14.24
CA LEU A 130 -13.93 5.34 -15.68
C LEU A 130 -14.16 6.76 -16.21
N LEU A 131 -15.23 7.41 -15.77
CA LEU A 131 -15.52 8.81 -16.12
C LEU A 131 -14.40 9.73 -15.65
N ILE A 132 -13.99 9.64 -14.39
CA ILE A 132 -12.90 10.48 -13.84
C ILE A 132 -11.60 10.26 -14.63
N ASN A 133 -11.25 9.01 -14.92
CA ASN A 133 -10.05 8.71 -15.69
C ASN A 133 -10.13 9.30 -17.10
N HIS A 134 -11.26 9.10 -17.78
CA HIS A 134 -11.46 9.63 -19.13
C HIS A 134 -11.38 11.16 -19.15
N THR A 135 -12.03 11.87 -18.23
CA THR A 135 -11.97 13.33 -18.19
C THR A 135 -10.57 13.83 -17.84
N SER A 136 -9.86 13.16 -16.93
CA SER A 136 -8.49 13.55 -16.57
C SER A 136 -7.53 13.45 -17.77
N ASP A 137 -7.74 12.46 -18.64
CA ASP A 137 -6.98 12.29 -19.88
C ASP A 137 -7.39 13.32 -20.95
N GLN A 138 -8.69 13.67 -21.03
CA GLN A 138 -9.17 14.71 -21.96
C GLN A 138 -8.71 16.11 -21.56
N ASP A 139 -8.68 16.46 -20.27
CA ASP A 139 -8.15 17.74 -19.81
C ASP A 139 -6.69 17.95 -20.28
N LEU A 140 -5.89 16.87 -20.31
CA LEU A 140 -4.53 16.88 -20.87
C LEU A 140 -4.51 17.07 -22.39
N ILE A 141 -5.53 16.58 -23.11
CA ILE A 141 -5.66 16.73 -24.56
C ILE A 141 -6.08 18.16 -24.91
N ASP A 142 -7.05 18.73 -24.19
CA ASP A 142 -7.53 20.10 -24.42
C ASP A 142 -6.41 21.13 -24.17
N LEU A 143 -5.58 20.92 -23.14
CA LEU A 143 -4.35 21.71 -22.90
C LEU A 143 -3.30 21.58 -24.00
N ALA A 144 -3.23 20.43 -24.68
CA ALA A 144 -2.29 20.20 -25.77
C ALA A 144 -2.76 20.84 -27.09
N GLN A 145 -4.07 21.01 -27.30
CA GLN A 145 -4.64 21.60 -28.52
C GLN A 145 -4.47 23.13 -28.56
N ASP A 146 -4.50 23.81 -27.42
CA ASP A 146 -4.25 25.27 -27.34
C ASP A 146 -2.81 25.68 -27.70
N GLN A 147 -1.85 24.75 -27.65
CA GLN A 147 -0.45 25.02 -28.01
C GLN A 147 -0.17 24.89 -29.53
N SER A 148 -1.05 24.24 -30.30
CA SER A 148 -0.87 24.07 -31.75
C SER A 148 -1.48 25.18 -32.62
N GLU A 149 -2.33 26.03 -32.05
CA GLU A 149 -2.94 27.19 -32.75
C GLU A 149 -2.08 28.47 -32.66
N ASN A 150 -0.86 28.41 -32.09
CA ASN A 150 0.08 29.54 -31.96
C ASN A 150 1.42 29.30 -32.68
N ILE A 151 1.38 28.65 -33.84
CA ILE A 151 2.52 28.64 -34.77
C ILE A 151 2.02 29.22 -36.10
N ASP A 152 2.11 30.56 -36.20
CA ASP A 152 2.14 31.29 -37.48
C ASP A 152 3.40 30.91 -38.28
#